data_AF-A0A0S4U4F5-F1
#
_entry.id   AF-A0A0S4U4F5-F1
#
_cell.length_a   1.000
_cell.length_b   1.000
_cell.length_c   1.000
_cell.angle_alpha   90.00
_cell.angle_beta   90.00
_cell.angle_gamma   90.00
#
_symmetry.space_group_name_H-M   'P 1'
#
loop_
_entity.id
_entity.type
_entity.pdbx_description
1 polymer ?
#
loop_
_entity_poly.entity_id
_entity_poly.type
_entity_poly.pdbx_seq_one_letter_code
_entity_poly.pdbx_strand_id
1 'polypeptide(L)'
;MSATQPITLITATPGGGKTALAVQMMKAAVDQGRPLFVMGIPELKLPYIPTPAVSDWTELREDPENPGMMLPYFTFPPNSLIVLDEAQRVFRVRTAGSKVPDHVAAFETVRHTGVTFVLITQNPTFLDSHIRKLVGQHVHLRDAGLLGRWYYEWPECANPETFNTAPIKKKWSLPKSSFGLYKSSSLHIKRKYTVPPVLMLFIACVLIAAFLAYRVYYRTGQLTTATPAKPVAAEQGRGGVASAPAVAVKAGPSAAATDGAEILAAFVPAVSGRPETAPAYAQLRQIRSMPTVIGGACTSTRCTCYTAQGTDAGLDDMQCREWIRKPPFDPYREPQAAQEPISAQLAPATAQPEKTAPKPAEGV
;
A
#
# COMPACT_ATOMS: atom_id res chain seq x y z
N MET A 1 -19.44 -11.29 -29.55
CA MET A 1 -20.43 -10.93 -28.52
C MET A 1 -19.97 -11.56 -27.22
N SER A 2 -19.63 -10.78 -26.19
CA SER A 2 -19.20 -11.33 -24.90
C SER A 2 -20.42 -11.93 -24.21
N ALA A 3 -20.38 -13.23 -23.88
CA ALA A 3 -21.40 -13.88 -23.07
C ALA A 3 -21.54 -13.10 -21.76
N THR A 4 -22.57 -12.26 -21.67
CA THR A 4 -22.76 -11.40 -20.50
C THR A 4 -23.35 -12.30 -19.43
N GLN A 5 -22.61 -12.48 -18.34
CA GLN A 5 -23.11 -13.25 -17.21
C GLN A 5 -24.39 -12.61 -16.68
N PRO A 6 -25.38 -13.40 -16.24
CA PRO A 6 -26.71 -12.89 -15.94
C PRO A 6 -26.75 -11.91 -14.76
N ILE A 7 -25.76 -11.97 -13.86
CA ILE A 7 -25.70 -11.14 -12.66
C ILE A 7 -24.28 -10.58 -12.53
N THR A 8 -24.16 -9.27 -12.73
CA THR A 8 -22.94 -8.50 -12.50
C THR A 8 -23.08 -7.66 -11.24
N LEU A 9 -22.17 -7.84 -10.29
CA LEU A 9 -22.03 -7.02 -9.10
C LEU A 9 -20.92 -5.99 -9.32
N ILE A 10 -21.23 -4.71 -9.12
CA ILE A 10 -20.26 -3.61 -9.16
C ILE A 10 -20.14 -3.03 -7.76
N THR A 11 -18.93 -3.10 -7.20
CA THR A 11 -18.59 -2.43 -5.95
C THR A 11 -17.48 -1.40 -6.14
N ALA A 12 -17.45 -0.40 -5.28
CA ALA A 12 -16.38 0.58 -5.32
C ALA A 12 -16.17 1.26 -3.98
N THR A 13 -14.92 1.64 -3.71
CA THR A 13 -14.64 2.67 -2.71
C THR A 13 -15.36 3.98 -3.10
N PRO A 14 -15.85 4.79 -2.14
CA PRO A 14 -16.48 6.07 -2.45
C PRO A 14 -15.63 6.93 -3.40
N GLY A 15 -16.21 7.34 -4.54
CA GLY A 15 -15.49 8.07 -5.60
C GLY A 15 -14.80 7.19 -6.66
N GLY A 16 -14.87 5.86 -6.56
CA GLY A 16 -14.25 4.92 -7.51
C GLY A 16 -14.92 4.86 -8.89
N GLY A 17 -16.10 5.46 -9.06
CA GLY A 17 -16.78 5.57 -10.35
C GLY A 17 -17.71 4.39 -10.70
N LYS A 18 -18.28 3.71 -9.68
CA LYS A 18 -19.24 2.60 -9.87
C LYS A 18 -20.38 2.95 -10.83
N THR A 19 -21.02 4.10 -10.61
CA THR A 19 -22.11 4.59 -11.47
C THR A 19 -21.62 4.91 -12.89
N ALA A 20 -20.39 5.41 -13.06
CA ALA A 20 -19.85 5.70 -14.39
C ALA A 20 -19.63 4.43 -15.23
N LEU A 21 -19.15 3.36 -14.60
CA LEU A 21 -19.03 2.04 -15.23
C LEU A 21 -20.41 1.48 -15.59
N ALA A 22 -21.37 1.55 -14.67
CA ALA A 22 -22.73 1.10 -14.94
C ALA A 22 -23.37 1.87 -16.11
N VAL A 23 -23.18 3.20 -16.19
CA VAL A 23 -23.66 4.03 -17.30
C VAL A 23 -23.03 3.63 -18.64
N GLN A 24 -21.77 3.21 -18.63
CA GLN A 24 -21.14 2.67 -19.84
C GLN A 24 -21.82 1.37 -20.28
N MET A 25 -22.14 0.46 -19.35
CA MET A 25 -22.87 -0.78 -19.65
C MET A 25 -24.29 -0.50 -20.12
N MET A 26 -24.99 0.46 -19.49
CA MET A 26 -26.32 0.91 -19.90
C MET A 26 -26.31 1.47 -21.31
N LYS A 27 -25.34 2.33 -21.64
CA LYS A 27 -25.20 2.88 -22.99
C LYS A 27 -25.06 1.76 -24.02
N ALA A 28 -24.18 0.78 -23.77
CA ALA A 28 -24.01 -0.34 -24.67
C ALA A 28 -25.29 -1.18 -24.84
N ALA A 29 -26.08 -1.34 -23.78
CA ALA A 29 -27.37 -2.04 -23.86
C ALA A 29 -28.42 -1.26 -24.66
N VAL A 30 -28.49 0.07 -24.49
CA VAL A 30 -29.35 0.95 -25.29
C VAL A 30 -28.95 0.92 -26.76
N ASP A 31 -27.65 1.01 -27.06
CA ASP A 31 -27.12 0.94 -28.43
C ASP A 31 -27.43 -0.43 -29.09
N GLN A 32 -27.63 -1.48 -28.29
CA GLN A 32 -28.08 -2.81 -28.73
C GLN A 32 -29.62 -2.96 -28.80
N GLY A 33 -30.39 -1.92 -28.48
CA GLY A 33 -31.85 -1.96 -28.47
C GLY A 33 -32.46 -2.77 -27.32
N ARG A 34 -31.71 -3.01 -26.24
CA ARG A 34 -32.20 -3.76 -25.08
C ARG A 34 -33.08 -2.86 -24.19
N PRO A 35 -34.24 -3.34 -23.69
CA PRO A 35 -35.00 -2.61 -22.69
C PRO A 35 -34.15 -2.37 -21.44
N LEU A 36 -34.06 -1.11 -21.00
CA LEU A 36 -33.24 -0.69 -19.87
C LEU A 36 -34.14 -0.29 -18.70
N PHE A 37 -34.09 -1.04 -17.61
CA PHE A 37 -34.77 -0.73 -16.35
C PHE A 37 -33.78 -0.20 -15.32
N VAL A 38 -34.08 0.94 -14.68
CA VAL A 38 -33.15 1.59 -13.76
C VAL A 38 -33.82 1.99 -12.46
N MET A 39 -33.14 1.73 -11.34
CA MET A 39 -33.49 2.21 -10.01
C MET A 39 -32.30 2.91 -9.35
N GLY A 40 -32.52 4.06 -8.73
CA GLY A 40 -31.54 4.70 -7.84
C GLY A 40 -30.47 5.58 -8.49
N ILE A 41 -30.49 5.77 -9.82
CA ILE A 41 -29.55 6.65 -10.53
C ILE A 41 -30.24 7.99 -10.85
N PRO A 42 -29.87 9.10 -10.19
CA PRO A 42 -30.51 10.39 -10.41
C PRO A 42 -30.08 11.04 -11.74
N GLU A 43 -31.02 11.75 -12.37
CA GLU A 43 -30.79 12.58 -13.57
C GLU A 43 -30.05 11.84 -14.70
N LEU A 44 -30.42 10.56 -14.93
CA LEU A 44 -29.92 9.76 -16.05
C LEU A 44 -30.52 10.27 -17.37
N LYS A 45 -29.68 10.53 -18.38
CA LYS A 45 -30.08 11.05 -19.69
C LYS A 45 -30.24 9.99 -20.77
N LEU A 46 -29.87 8.75 -20.49
CA LEU A 46 -30.14 7.63 -21.38
C LEU A 46 -31.65 7.32 -21.37
N PRO A 47 -32.23 6.81 -22.47
CA PRO A 47 -33.60 6.31 -22.44
C PRO A 47 -33.66 5.11 -21.49
N TYR A 48 -34.52 5.19 -20.47
CA TYR A 48 -34.73 4.11 -19.52
C TYR A 48 -36.20 4.04 -19.10
N ILE A 49 -36.59 2.88 -18.61
CA ILE A 49 -37.88 2.60 -18.00
C ILE A 49 -37.67 2.56 -16.48
N PRO A 50 -38.37 3.38 -15.68
CA PRO A 50 -38.35 3.22 -14.24
C PRO A 50 -38.78 1.80 -13.85
N THR A 51 -38.11 1.19 -12.88
CA THR A 51 -38.55 -0.12 -12.38
C THR A 51 -39.94 0.00 -11.73
N PRO A 52 -40.82 -1.01 -11.93
CA PRO A 52 -42.11 -1.05 -11.24
C PRO A 52 -41.89 -1.30 -9.73
N ALA A 53 -42.99 -1.32 -8.96
CA ALA A 53 -42.92 -1.66 -7.56
C ALA A 53 -42.28 -3.05 -7.38
N VAL A 54 -41.48 -3.24 -6.32
CA VAL A 54 -40.75 -4.50 -6.09
C VAL A 54 -41.70 -5.69 -5.95
N SER A 55 -42.93 -5.48 -5.48
CA SER A 55 -43.99 -6.50 -5.44
C SER A 55 -44.33 -7.08 -6.80
N ASP A 56 -44.13 -6.32 -7.87
CA ASP A 56 -44.56 -6.65 -9.23
C ASP A 56 -43.40 -7.23 -10.06
N TRP A 57 -42.21 -7.34 -9.47
CA TRP A 57 -41.02 -7.85 -10.16
C TRP A 57 -41.09 -9.34 -10.42
N THR A 58 -41.87 -10.07 -9.62
CA THR A 58 -41.92 -11.52 -9.67
C THR A 58 -43.33 -12.06 -9.70
N GLU A 59 -43.50 -13.15 -10.41
CA GLU A 59 -44.70 -13.96 -10.37
C GLU A 59 -44.34 -15.44 -10.22
N LEU A 60 -45.21 -16.21 -9.56
CA LEU A 60 -45.05 -17.65 -9.42
C LEU A 60 -45.52 -18.33 -10.71
N ARG A 61 -44.62 -19.07 -11.35
CA ARG A 61 -44.92 -19.90 -12.52
C ARG A 61 -44.49 -21.32 -12.26
N GLU A 62 -45.11 -22.26 -12.96
CA GLU A 62 -44.67 -23.64 -12.98
C GLU A 62 -43.35 -23.74 -13.73
N ASP A 63 -42.39 -24.49 -13.17
CA ASP A 63 -41.09 -24.69 -13.78
C ASP A 63 -41.22 -25.52 -15.07
N PRO A 64 -40.73 -25.05 -16.23
CA PRO A 64 -40.82 -25.78 -17.49
C PRO A 64 -40.10 -27.13 -17.48
N GLU A 65 -39.08 -27.29 -16.63
CA GLU A 65 -38.30 -28.53 -16.52
C GLU A 65 -38.90 -29.51 -15.51
N ASN A 66 -39.65 -29.02 -14.52
CA ASN A 66 -40.23 -29.80 -13.45
C ASN A 66 -41.72 -29.45 -13.24
N PRO A 67 -42.64 -30.08 -13.99
CA PRO A 67 -44.07 -29.91 -13.81
C PRO A 67 -44.49 -30.19 -12.36
N GLY A 68 -45.30 -29.30 -11.78
CA GLY A 68 -45.76 -29.30 -10.39
C GLY A 68 -44.91 -28.48 -9.41
N MET A 69 -43.73 -27.99 -9.83
CA MET A 69 -42.91 -27.10 -9.01
C MET A 69 -43.20 -25.63 -9.35
N MET A 70 -43.70 -24.85 -8.39
CA MET A 70 -43.94 -23.42 -8.55
C MET A 70 -42.72 -22.62 -8.10
N LEU A 71 -42.07 -21.94 -9.03
CA LEU A 71 -40.91 -21.10 -8.76
C LEU A 71 -41.22 -19.63 -9.08
N PRO A 72 -40.59 -18.68 -8.37
CA PRO A 72 -40.70 -17.27 -8.73
C PRO A 72 -39.85 -16.96 -9.97
N TYR A 73 -40.44 -16.26 -10.94
CA TYR A 73 -39.78 -15.76 -12.14
C TYR A 73 -39.89 -14.24 -12.22
N PHE A 74 -38.86 -13.60 -12.76
CA PHE A 74 -38.92 -12.18 -13.06
C PHE A 74 -39.94 -11.88 -14.19
N THR A 75 -40.72 -10.82 -14.01
CA THR A 75 -41.76 -10.35 -14.95
C THR A 75 -41.23 -9.40 -16.03
N PHE A 76 -39.97 -8.98 -15.93
CA PHE A 76 -39.34 -8.10 -16.92
C PHE A 76 -39.31 -8.75 -18.32
N PRO A 77 -39.44 -7.95 -19.39
CA PRO A 77 -39.34 -8.46 -20.76
C PRO A 77 -38.02 -9.22 -20.99
N PRO A 78 -37.99 -10.26 -21.83
CA PRO A 78 -36.75 -10.95 -22.18
C PRO A 78 -35.68 -9.99 -22.73
N ASN A 79 -34.40 -10.33 -22.55
CA ASN A 79 -33.25 -9.53 -22.98
C ASN A 79 -33.12 -8.14 -22.29
N SER A 80 -33.95 -7.85 -21.29
CA SER A 80 -33.86 -6.60 -20.52
C SER A 80 -32.58 -6.52 -19.70
N LEU A 81 -32.07 -5.31 -19.52
CA LEU A 81 -31.02 -4.97 -18.56
C LEU A 81 -31.63 -4.22 -17.38
N ILE A 82 -31.50 -4.77 -16.17
CA ILE A 82 -31.97 -4.16 -14.93
C ILE A 82 -30.76 -3.65 -14.16
N VAL A 83 -30.71 -2.35 -13.89
CA VAL A 83 -29.60 -1.69 -13.18
C VAL A 83 -30.11 -1.06 -11.89
N LEU A 84 -29.50 -1.47 -10.77
CA LEU A 84 -29.93 -1.05 -9.44
C LEU A 84 -28.76 -0.39 -8.71
N ASP A 85 -28.84 0.92 -8.47
CA ASP A 85 -27.91 1.62 -7.58
C ASP A 85 -28.35 1.50 -6.12
N GLU A 86 -27.38 1.31 -5.23
CA GLU A 86 -27.59 0.95 -3.82
C GLU A 86 -28.55 -0.24 -3.67
N ALA A 87 -28.24 -1.34 -4.38
CA ALA A 87 -29.07 -2.55 -4.49
C ALA A 87 -29.46 -3.17 -3.13
N GLN A 88 -28.73 -2.89 -2.06
CA GLN A 88 -29.09 -3.28 -0.69
C GLN A 88 -30.39 -2.64 -0.16
N ARG A 89 -30.98 -1.67 -0.90
CA ARG A 89 -32.32 -1.16 -0.62
C ARG A 89 -33.41 -2.18 -0.94
N VAL A 90 -33.18 -3.03 -1.95
CA VAL A 90 -34.11 -4.08 -2.39
C VAL A 90 -33.70 -5.45 -1.85
N PHE A 91 -32.38 -5.71 -1.87
CA PHE A 91 -31.80 -7.01 -1.57
C PHE A 91 -30.93 -6.99 -0.32
N ARG A 92 -31.48 -6.45 0.77
CA ARG A 92 -30.78 -6.35 2.05
C ARG A 92 -30.49 -7.75 2.62
N VAL A 93 -29.40 -7.84 3.39
CA VAL A 93 -29.12 -9.02 4.22
C VAL A 93 -30.32 -9.36 5.09
N ARG A 94 -30.71 -10.62 5.02
CA ARG A 94 -31.73 -11.24 5.85
C ARG A 94 -31.16 -11.88 7.12
N THR A 95 -31.99 -12.04 8.13
CA THR A 95 -31.67 -12.84 9.33
C THR A 95 -31.47 -14.30 8.95
N ALA A 96 -30.52 -14.97 9.61
CA ALA A 96 -30.26 -16.40 9.40
C ALA A 96 -31.54 -17.23 9.62
N GLY A 97 -31.84 -18.15 8.70
CA GLY A 97 -33.00 -19.04 8.79
C GLY A 97 -34.35 -18.42 8.41
N SER A 98 -34.42 -17.14 8.04
CA SER A 98 -35.65 -16.53 7.52
C SER A 98 -36.13 -17.21 6.21
N LYS A 99 -37.37 -16.95 5.77
CA LYS A 99 -37.82 -17.35 4.43
C LYS A 99 -37.06 -16.53 3.36
N VAL A 100 -36.70 -17.14 2.24
CA VAL A 100 -36.15 -16.42 1.08
C VAL A 100 -37.29 -15.68 0.38
N PRO A 101 -37.24 -14.35 0.22
CA PRO A 101 -38.26 -13.61 -0.52
C PRO A 101 -38.30 -13.99 -2.00
N ASP A 102 -39.47 -13.88 -2.62
CA ASP A 102 -39.67 -14.33 -4.01
C ASP A 102 -38.79 -13.55 -5.01
N HIS A 103 -38.60 -12.25 -4.78
CA HIS A 103 -37.69 -11.40 -5.58
C HIS A 103 -36.21 -11.74 -5.42
N VAL A 104 -35.83 -12.46 -4.36
CA VAL A 104 -34.48 -13.02 -4.16
C VAL A 104 -34.36 -14.40 -4.79
N ALA A 105 -35.38 -15.25 -4.62
CA ALA A 105 -35.40 -16.60 -5.19
C ALA A 105 -35.45 -16.57 -6.73
N ALA A 106 -36.10 -15.57 -7.35
CA ALA A 106 -36.17 -15.43 -8.80
C ALA A 106 -34.80 -15.25 -9.49
N PHE A 107 -33.72 -14.96 -8.76
CA PHE A 107 -32.37 -14.96 -9.33
C PHE A 107 -31.90 -16.35 -9.77
N GLU A 108 -32.43 -17.42 -9.19
CA GLU A 108 -32.14 -18.79 -9.63
C GLU A 108 -32.64 -19.03 -11.07
N THR A 109 -33.76 -18.40 -11.43
CA THR A 109 -34.43 -18.57 -12.73
C THR A 109 -34.05 -17.50 -13.77
N VAL A 110 -33.10 -16.62 -13.45
CA VAL A 110 -32.72 -15.48 -14.29
C VAL A 110 -32.21 -15.90 -15.68
N ARG A 111 -31.59 -17.09 -15.77
CA ARG A 111 -31.06 -17.63 -17.03
C ARG A 111 -32.17 -18.08 -17.99
N HIS A 112 -33.32 -18.50 -17.45
CA HIS A 112 -34.48 -18.92 -18.26
C HIS A 112 -35.26 -17.71 -18.79
N THR A 113 -35.32 -16.62 -18.02
CA THR A 113 -36.01 -15.38 -18.44
C THR A 113 -35.17 -14.53 -19.41
N GLY A 114 -33.86 -14.76 -19.48
CA GLY A 114 -32.96 -14.04 -20.38
C GLY A 114 -32.73 -12.58 -19.97
N VAL A 115 -33.02 -12.23 -18.72
CA VAL A 115 -32.78 -10.88 -18.19
C VAL A 115 -31.38 -10.80 -17.59
N THR A 116 -30.81 -9.60 -17.53
CA THR A 116 -29.49 -9.36 -16.92
C THR A 116 -29.60 -8.34 -15.81
N PHE A 117 -28.94 -8.58 -14.69
CA PHE A 117 -28.88 -7.65 -13.55
C PHE A 117 -27.48 -7.05 -13.42
N VAL A 118 -27.43 -5.72 -13.23
CA VAL A 118 -26.26 -4.99 -12.76
C VAL A 118 -26.58 -4.40 -11.40
N LEU A 119 -26.04 -5.04 -10.36
CA LEU A 119 -26.24 -4.66 -8.97
C LEU A 119 -25.08 -3.77 -8.53
N ILE A 120 -25.36 -2.56 -8.05
CA ILE A 120 -24.34 -1.64 -7.58
C ILE A 120 -24.49 -1.48 -6.06
N THR A 121 -23.40 -1.67 -5.33
CA THR A 121 -23.35 -1.47 -3.87
C THR A 121 -21.98 -0.98 -3.44
N GLN A 122 -21.88 -0.47 -2.21
CA GLN A 122 -20.60 -0.09 -1.61
C GLN A 122 -19.81 -1.32 -1.16
N ASN A 123 -20.50 -2.30 -0.58
CA ASN A 123 -19.91 -3.55 -0.09
C ASN A 123 -20.83 -4.74 -0.42
N PRO A 124 -20.30 -5.86 -0.95
CA PRO A 124 -21.11 -7.04 -1.22
C PRO A 124 -21.82 -7.57 0.02
N THR A 125 -21.25 -7.41 1.22
CA THR A 125 -21.83 -7.93 2.46
C THR A 125 -23.17 -7.29 2.81
N PHE A 126 -23.53 -6.15 2.22
CA PHE A 126 -24.85 -5.54 2.39
C PHE A 126 -25.95 -6.24 1.60
N LEU A 127 -25.57 -7.08 0.63
CA LEU A 127 -26.49 -7.86 -0.18
C LEU A 127 -26.77 -9.23 0.43
N ASP A 128 -27.97 -9.72 0.14
CA ASP A 128 -28.38 -11.07 0.51
C ASP A 128 -27.32 -12.12 0.15
N SER A 129 -27.07 -13.05 1.08
CA SER A 129 -26.07 -14.09 0.89
C SER A 129 -26.43 -15.04 -0.25
N HIS A 130 -27.71 -15.22 -0.55
CA HIS A 130 -28.16 -16.03 -1.67
C HIS A 130 -27.74 -15.40 -3.00
N ILE A 131 -28.06 -14.12 -3.22
CA ILE A 131 -27.71 -13.41 -4.45
C ILE A 131 -26.20 -13.40 -4.66
N ARG A 132 -25.42 -13.17 -3.59
CA ARG A 132 -23.96 -13.20 -3.66
C ARG A 132 -23.42 -14.51 -4.24
N LYS A 133 -24.02 -15.66 -3.95
CA LYS A 133 -23.61 -16.96 -4.51
C LYS A 133 -23.95 -17.12 -5.98
N LEU A 134 -24.95 -16.38 -6.47
CA LEU A 134 -25.41 -16.43 -7.87
C LEU A 134 -24.70 -15.40 -8.77
N VAL A 135 -23.99 -14.43 -8.18
CA VAL A 135 -23.19 -13.45 -8.93
C VAL A 135 -22.17 -14.18 -9.81
N GLY A 136 -22.30 -14.01 -11.12
CA GLY A 136 -21.35 -14.55 -12.10
C GLY A 136 -20.16 -13.63 -12.35
N GLN A 137 -20.33 -12.31 -12.15
CA GLN A 137 -19.27 -11.34 -12.33
C GLN A 137 -19.22 -10.39 -11.14
N HIS A 138 -18.09 -10.27 -10.47
CA HIS A 138 -17.89 -9.20 -9.50
C HIS A 138 -16.78 -8.27 -9.99
N VAL A 139 -17.12 -6.99 -10.15
CA VAL A 139 -16.19 -5.91 -10.45
C VAL A 139 -16.03 -5.02 -9.23
N HIS A 140 -14.79 -4.80 -8.79
CA HIS A 140 -14.46 -3.84 -7.74
C HIS A 140 -13.60 -2.70 -8.28
N LEU A 141 -14.05 -1.46 -8.09
CA LEU A 141 -13.32 -0.24 -8.45
C LEU A 141 -12.71 0.40 -7.21
N ARG A 142 -11.39 0.49 -7.20
CA ARG A 142 -10.64 1.10 -6.10
C ARG A 142 -9.97 2.38 -6.54
N ASP A 143 -10.17 3.46 -5.79
CA ASP A 143 -9.39 4.68 -5.93
C ASP A 143 -8.18 4.64 -4.98
N ALA A 144 -6.98 4.49 -5.53
CA ALA A 144 -5.72 4.50 -4.79
C ALA A 144 -5.06 5.89 -4.76
N GLY A 145 -5.82 6.95 -5.06
CA GLY A 145 -5.38 8.33 -5.00
C GLY A 145 -4.28 8.66 -5.99
N LEU A 146 -3.08 8.97 -5.49
CA LEU A 146 -1.91 9.31 -6.32
C LEU A 146 -1.53 8.18 -7.29
N LEU A 147 -1.80 6.93 -6.91
CA LEU A 147 -1.56 5.76 -7.76
C LEU A 147 -2.66 5.53 -8.81
N GLY A 148 -3.68 6.40 -8.84
CA GLY A 148 -4.82 6.33 -9.74
C GLY A 148 -5.87 5.32 -9.31
N ARG A 149 -6.79 5.01 -10.24
CA ARG A 149 -7.89 4.07 -10.02
C ARG A 149 -7.56 2.72 -10.64
N TRP A 150 -8.05 1.67 -9.99
CA TRP A 150 -7.83 0.29 -10.37
C TRP A 150 -9.16 -0.44 -10.47
N TYR A 151 -9.22 -1.35 -11.44
CA TYR A 151 -10.33 -2.26 -11.68
C TYR A 151 -9.86 -3.66 -11.37
N TYR A 152 -10.64 -4.35 -10.56
CA TYR A 152 -10.45 -5.74 -10.16
C TYR A 152 -11.71 -6.52 -10.53
N GLU A 153 -11.54 -7.71 -11.08
CA GLU A 153 -12.67 -8.54 -11.50
C GLU A 153 -12.47 -10.01 -11.14
N TRP A 154 -13.56 -10.63 -10.67
CA TRP A 154 -13.69 -12.03 -10.32
C TRP A 154 -14.87 -12.67 -11.05
N PRO A 155 -14.80 -13.98 -11.34
CA PRO A 155 -15.92 -14.75 -11.91
C PRO A 155 -16.98 -15.13 -10.87
N GLU A 156 -16.88 -14.62 -9.64
CA GLU A 156 -17.82 -14.87 -8.55
C GLU A 156 -17.76 -13.70 -7.54
N CYS A 157 -18.71 -13.64 -6.60
CA CYS A 157 -18.68 -12.62 -5.55
C CYS A 157 -17.52 -12.82 -4.56
N ALA A 158 -16.42 -12.10 -4.76
CA ALA A 158 -15.30 -12.05 -3.81
C ALA A 158 -15.41 -10.92 -2.75
N ASN A 159 -14.56 -10.99 -1.71
CA ASN A 159 -14.38 -9.89 -0.76
C ASN A 159 -13.51 -8.78 -1.40
N PRO A 160 -14.00 -7.53 -1.51
CA PRO A 160 -13.21 -6.42 -2.05
C PRO A 160 -11.93 -6.09 -1.30
N GLU A 161 -11.85 -6.42 0.00
CA GLU A 161 -10.68 -6.12 0.83
C GLU A 161 -9.47 -6.95 0.42
N THR A 162 -9.68 -8.15 -0.10
CA THR A 162 -8.66 -9.04 -0.67
C THR A 162 -8.53 -8.82 -2.18
N PHE A 163 -8.51 -7.55 -2.62
CA PHE A 163 -8.42 -7.13 -4.03
C PHE A 163 -7.23 -7.73 -4.79
N ASN A 164 -6.16 -8.12 -4.09
CA ASN A 164 -4.98 -8.76 -4.65
C ASN A 164 -5.22 -10.19 -5.16
N THR A 165 -6.33 -10.82 -4.78
CA THR A 165 -6.73 -12.15 -5.25
C THR A 165 -7.49 -12.13 -6.58
N ALA A 166 -7.83 -10.93 -7.09
CA ALA A 166 -8.56 -10.77 -8.34
C ALA A 166 -7.79 -11.38 -9.52
N PRO A 167 -8.40 -12.32 -10.28
CA PRO A 167 -7.79 -12.86 -11.49
C PRO A 167 -7.48 -11.77 -12.53
N ILE A 168 -8.33 -10.76 -12.63
CA ILE A 168 -8.18 -9.67 -13.60
C ILE A 168 -7.93 -8.36 -12.85
N LYS A 169 -6.80 -7.72 -13.17
CA LYS A 169 -6.42 -6.39 -12.67
C LYS A 169 -6.08 -5.48 -13.83
N LYS A 170 -6.74 -4.32 -13.93
CA LYS A 170 -6.44 -3.30 -14.94
C LYS A 170 -6.48 -1.90 -14.37
N LYS A 171 -5.74 -0.98 -14.99
CA LYS A 171 -5.82 0.44 -14.65
C LYS A 171 -7.18 0.98 -15.10
N TRP A 172 -7.86 1.71 -14.23
CA TRP A 172 -9.18 2.25 -14.49
C TRP A 172 -9.10 3.76 -14.68
N SER A 173 -9.78 4.24 -15.71
CA SER A 173 -10.08 5.66 -15.90
C SER A 173 -11.57 5.81 -16.03
N LEU A 174 -12.13 6.92 -15.55
CA LEU A 174 -13.55 7.14 -15.74
C LEU A 174 -13.83 7.27 -17.24
N PRO A 175 -14.80 6.49 -17.77
CA PRO A 175 -15.10 6.50 -19.19
C PRO A 175 -15.63 7.87 -19.60
N LYS A 176 -14.93 8.53 -20.54
CA LYS A 176 -15.30 9.84 -21.09
C LYS A 176 -16.74 9.86 -21.63
N SER A 177 -17.17 8.73 -22.20
CA SER A 177 -18.53 8.54 -22.74
C SER A 177 -19.63 8.60 -21.68
N SER A 178 -19.34 8.31 -20.41
CA SER A 178 -20.33 8.38 -19.33
C SER A 178 -20.47 9.79 -18.75
N PHE A 179 -19.50 10.68 -19.00
CA PHE A 179 -19.59 12.06 -18.53
C PHE A 179 -20.68 12.81 -19.31
N GLY A 180 -21.59 13.44 -18.57
CA GLY A 180 -22.72 14.17 -19.16
C GLY A 180 -23.97 13.32 -19.40
N LEU A 181 -23.89 11.98 -19.32
CA LEU A 181 -25.05 11.08 -19.40
C LEU A 181 -25.79 10.89 -18.08
N TYR A 182 -25.20 11.33 -16.97
CA TYR A 182 -25.83 11.31 -15.65
C TYR A 182 -25.24 12.43 -14.78
N LYS A 183 -25.95 12.83 -13.73
CA LYS A 183 -25.41 13.74 -12.72
C LYS A 183 -24.85 12.94 -11.56
N SER A 184 -23.54 13.07 -11.33
CA SER A 184 -22.89 12.43 -10.20
C SER A 184 -23.13 13.25 -8.93
N SER A 185 -23.80 12.66 -7.93
CA SER A 185 -24.10 13.31 -6.63
C SER A 185 -22.85 13.61 -5.78
N SER A 186 -21.66 13.15 -6.21
CA SER A 186 -20.37 13.33 -5.52
C SER A 186 -19.54 14.51 -6.05
N LEU A 187 -20.10 15.37 -6.91
CA LEU A 187 -19.42 16.51 -7.53
C LEU A 187 -18.84 17.56 -6.55
N HIS A 188 -19.16 17.48 -5.25
CA HIS A 188 -18.75 18.49 -4.26
C HIS A 188 -17.77 18.04 -3.16
N ILE A 189 -17.17 16.85 -3.25
CA ILE A 189 -16.10 16.47 -2.30
C ILE A 189 -14.81 16.19 -3.08
N LYS A 190 -14.06 17.26 -3.38
CA LYS A 190 -12.68 17.14 -3.89
C LYS A 190 -11.82 16.50 -2.81
N ARG A 191 -11.54 15.21 -2.95
CA ARG A 191 -10.66 14.48 -2.02
C ARG A 191 -9.24 15.02 -2.16
N LYS A 192 -8.72 15.64 -1.10
CA LYS A 192 -7.30 16.02 -1.01
C LYS A 192 -6.53 14.75 -0.63
N TYR A 193 -5.68 14.25 -1.51
CA TYR A 193 -4.81 13.13 -1.19
C TYR A 193 -3.57 13.67 -0.47
N THR A 194 -3.26 13.10 0.69
CA THR A 194 -2.02 13.40 1.41
C THR A 194 -0.90 12.59 0.75
N VAL A 195 0.17 13.27 0.34
CA VAL A 195 1.37 12.61 -0.18
C VAL A 195 2.15 12.03 1.02
N PRO A 196 2.52 10.73 1.02
CA PRO A 196 3.29 10.15 2.12
C PRO A 196 4.65 10.88 2.30
N PRO A 197 5.07 11.19 3.54
CA PRO A 197 6.33 11.90 3.81
C PRO A 197 7.57 11.21 3.22
N VAL A 198 7.55 9.87 3.17
CA VAL A 198 8.63 9.06 2.59
C VAL A 198 8.83 9.35 1.10
N LEU A 199 7.75 9.57 0.35
CA LEU A 199 7.84 9.91 -1.07
C LEU A 199 8.43 11.33 -1.26
N MET A 200 8.09 12.27 -0.38
CA MET A 200 8.71 13.61 -0.41
C MET A 200 10.20 13.56 -0.05
N LEU A 201 10.58 12.75 0.94
CA LEU A 201 11.98 12.53 1.31
C LEU A 201 12.77 11.93 0.14
N PHE A 202 12.20 10.93 -0.54
CA PHE A 202 12.82 10.33 -1.73
C PHE A 202 13.04 11.36 -2.85
N ILE A 203 12.03 12.18 -3.16
CA ILE A 203 12.15 13.25 -4.15
C ILE A 203 13.25 14.25 -3.75
N ALA A 204 13.31 14.63 -2.47
CA ALA A 204 14.36 15.51 -1.96
C ALA A 204 15.76 14.89 -2.12
N CYS A 205 15.94 13.60 -1.79
CA CYS A 205 17.19 12.88 -2.00
C CYS A 205 17.60 12.86 -3.48
N VAL A 206 16.67 12.60 -4.40
CA VAL A 206 16.94 12.61 -5.84
C VAL A 206 17.36 14.00 -6.32
N LEU A 207 16.70 15.06 -5.86
CA LEU A 207 17.06 16.44 -6.21
C LEU A 207 18.44 16.83 -5.67
N ILE A 208 18.77 16.44 -4.43
CA ILE A 208 20.09 16.67 -3.83
C ILE A 208 21.16 15.92 -4.62
N ALA A 209 20.92 14.65 -4.99
CA ALA A 209 21.85 13.87 -5.79
C ALA A 209 22.09 14.49 -7.17
N ALA A 210 21.03 14.94 -7.84
CA ALA A 210 21.12 15.65 -9.12
C ALA A 210 21.90 16.97 -9.00
N PHE A 211 21.66 17.72 -7.93
CA PHE A 211 22.39 18.96 -7.64
C PHE A 211 23.89 18.72 -7.38
N LEU A 212 24.22 17.68 -6.61
CA LEU A 212 25.61 17.29 -6.35
C LEU A 212 26.30 16.82 -7.64
N ALA A 213 25.63 16.02 -8.46
CA ALA A 213 26.14 15.59 -9.76
C ALA A 213 26.40 16.79 -10.70
N TYR A 214 25.46 17.74 -10.76
CA TYR A 214 25.63 18.99 -11.51
C TYR A 214 26.84 19.81 -11.02
N ARG A 215 27.02 19.93 -9.70
CA ARG A 215 28.15 20.63 -9.08
C ARG A 215 29.50 19.98 -9.39
N VAL A 216 29.56 18.64 -9.38
CA VAL A 216 30.77 17.90 -9.76
C VAL A 216 31.08 18.12 -11.24
N TYR A 217 30.10 17.96 -12.13
CA TYR A 217 30.26 18.17 -13.57
C TYR A 217 30.79 19.58 -13.91
N TYR A 218 30.24 20.62 -13.29
CA TYR A 218 30.70 22.00 -13.51
C TYR A 218 32.10 22.27 -12.96
N ARG A 219 32.53 21.55 -11.90
CA ARG A 219 33.88 21.71 -11.36
C ARG A 219 34.94 20.98 -12.18
N THR A 220 34.66 19.79 -12.70
CA THR A 220 35.59 19.09 -13.61
C THR A 220 35.71 19.78 -14.97
N GLY A 221 34.66 20.46 -15.44
CA GLY A 221 34.73 21.31 -16.64
C GLY A 221 35.67 22.53 -16.52
N GLN A 222 35.97 22.99 -15.30
CA GLN A 222 36.89 24.13 -15.06
C GLN A 222 38.35 23.70 -14.87
N LEU A 223 38.61 22.42 -14.55
CA LEU A 223 39.95 21.87 -14.32
C LEU A 223 40.66 21.41 -15.60
N THR A 224 39.96 21.31 -16.74
CA THR A 224 40.51 20.84 -18.01
C THR A 224 40.98 21.97 -18.95
N THR A 225 40.78 23.24 -18.58
CA THR A 225 41.17 24.42 -19.39
C THR A 225 42.34 25.23 -18.83
N ALA A 226 43.06 24.73 -17.82
CA ALA A 226 44.19 25.45 -17.24
C ALA A 226 45.49 24.63 -17.28
N THR A 227 46.40 25.10 -18.15
CA THR A 227 47.89 25.05 -18.07
C THR A 227 48.59 24.04 -19.00
N PRO A 228 49.33 24.51 -20.04
CA PRO A 228 50.29 23.70 -20.77
C PRO A 228 51.61 23.57 -19.99
N ALA A 229 52.17 22.36 -20.00
CA ALA A 229 53.42 22.00 -19.33
C ALA A 229 54.67 22.60 -20.01
N LYS A 230 55.65 23.00 -19.21
CA LYS A 230 57.01 23.37 -19.64
C LYS A 230 58.00 22.39 -18.97
N PRO A 231 58.98 21.82 -19.70
CA PRO A 231 59.79 20.71 -19.18
C PRO A 231 60.96 21.20 -18.31
N VAL A 232 61.36 20.39 -17.33
CA VAL A 232 62.54 20.61 -16.48
C VAL A 232 63.61 19.57 -16.83
N ALA A 233 64.81 20.08 -17.10
CA ALA A 233 66.02 19.33 -17.39
C ALA A 233 66.61 18.69 -16.12
N ALA A 234 67.33 17.59 -16.35
CA ALA A 234 68.01 16.78 -15.33
C ALA A 234 69.27 17.45 -14.78
N GLU A 235 69.62 17.19 -13.52
CA GLU A 235 71.02 16.94 -13.16
C GLU A 235 71.18 16.11 -11.87
N GLN A 236 72.30 15.39 -11.84
CA GLN A 236 72.70 14.31 -10.95
C GLN A 236 73.34 14.80 -9.64
N GLY A 237 73.33 13.98 -8.60
CA GLY A 237 74.15 14.20 -7.41
C GLY A 237 74.26 12.96 -6.52
N ARG A 238 75.44 12.33 -6.53
CA ARG A 238 75.83 11.11 -5.81
C ARG A 238 76.01 11.32 -4.30
N GLY A 239 75.72 10.25 -3.54
CA GLY A 239 76.69 9.64 -2.61
C GLY A 239 76.52 9.95 -1.12
N GLY A 240 76.62 8.89 -0.29
CA GLY A 240 76.95 9.01 1.14
C GLY A 240 76.24 8.01 2.02
N VAL A 241 77.01 7.10 2.61
CA VAL A 241 76.57 5.93 3.38
C VAL A 241 76.58 6.22 4.89
N ALA A 242 75.71 5.52 5.62
CA ALA A 242 75.89 4.95 6.96
C ALA A 242 75.21 5.59 8.19
N SER A 243 74.65 4.65 8.97
CA SER A 243 74.55 4.59 10.44
C SER A 243 73.27 5.09 11.10
N ALA A 244 72.50 4.13 11.60
CA ALA A 244 71.57 4.29 12.71
C ALA A 244 72.33 4.68 14.00
N PRO A 245 71.67 5.41 14.91
CA PRO A 245 71.12 4.72 16.07
C PRO A 245 69.70 5.18 16.44
N ALA A 246 69.07 4.36 17.28
CA ALA A 246 67.72 4.54 17.79
C ALA A 246 67.58 5.81 18.65
N VAL A 247 66.55 6.62 18.36
CA VAL A 247 65.93 7.56 19.30
C VAL A 247 64.42 7.48 19.09
N ALA A 248 63.70 7.26 20.19
CA ALA A 248 62.25 7.33 20.24
C ALA A 248 61.76 8.72 19.82
N VAL A 249 60.93 8.79 18.78
CA VAL A 249 60.19 10.01 18.41
C VAL A 249 58.71 9.69 18.43
N LYS A 250 57.99 10.38 19.33
CA LYS A 250 56.53 10.52 19.28
C LYS A 250 56.16 11.09 17.90
N ALA A 251 55.53 10.29 17.05
CA ALA A 251 54.92 10.78 15.82
C ALA A 251 53.55 11.40 16.12
N GLY A 252 53.55 12.64 16.60
CA GLY A 252 52.51 13.60 16.20
C GLY A 252 52.99 14.25 14.89
N PRO A 253 52.15 14.48 13.87
CA PRO A 253 52.62 15.12 12.65
C PRO A 253 53.02 16.56 12.94
N SER A 254 54.33 16.79 12.97
CA SER A 254 54.93 18.10 12.74
C SER A 254 54.72 18.47 11.27
N ALA A 255 54.49 19.76 11.03
CA ALA A 255 54.71 20.55 9.82
C ALA A 255 54.51 19.88 8.43
N ALA A 256 53.66 20.51 7.63
CA ALA A 256 53.45 20.23 6.20
C ALA A 256 54.73 19.74 5.49
N ALA A 257 54.72 18.48 5.05
CA ALA A 257 55.71 17.95 4.13
C ALA A 257 55.67 18.77 2.84
N THR A 258 56.77 19.45 2.53
CA THR A 258 56.93 20.28 1.33
C THR A 258 57.43 19.49 0.11
N ASP A 259 57.61 18.17 0.24
CA ASP A 259 57.99 17.27 -0.85
C ASP A 259 56.76 16.52 -1.41
N GLY A 260 56.58 16.56 -2.74
CA GLY A 260 55.43 15.97 -3.42
C GLY A 260 55.38 14.43 -3.34
N ALA A 261 56.54 13.78 -3.19
CA ALA A 261 56.61 12.34 -3.01
C ALA A 261 56.03 11.89 -1.65
N GLU A 262 56.28 12.67 -0.60
CA GLU A 262 55.79 12.39 0.75
C GLU A 262 54.27 12.64 0.86
N ILE A 263 53.76 13.67 0.17
CA ILE A 263 52.32 13.90 0.04
C ILE A 263 51.65 12.72 -0.68
N LEU A 264 52.19 12.26 -1.82
CA LEU A 264 51.60 11.15 -2.55
C LEU A 264 51.59 9.86 -1.71
N ALA A 265 52.67 9.59 -0.97
CA ALA A 265 52.76 8.45 -0.06
C ALA A 265 51.72 8.51 1.08
N ALA A 266 51.40 9.71 1.58
CA ALA A 266 50.40 9.88 2.63
C ALA A 266 48.97 9.51 2.19
N PHE A 267 48.68 9.51 0.89
CA PHE A 267 47.37 9.14 0.34
C PHE A 267 47.30 7.69 -0.19
N VAL A 268 48.37 6.90 -0.08
CA VAL A 268 48.35 5.47 -0.41
C VAL A 268 47.58 4.70 0.69
N PRO A 269 46.55 3.90 0.34
CA PRO A 269 45.81 3.11 1.32
C PRO A 269 46.70 2.06 1.99
N ALA A 270 46.68 2.01 3.33
CA ALA A 270 47.40 0.97 4.07
C ALA A 270 46.80 -0.43 3.85
N VAL A 271 45.50 -0.51 3.56
CA VAL A 271 44.80 -1.75 3.20
C VAL A 271 44.26 -1.61 1.78
N SER A 272 44.62 -2.55 0.92
CA SER A 272 44.13 -2.60 -0.46
C SER A 272 42.60 -2.65 -0.49
N GLY A 273 42.00 -1.84 -1.37
CA GLY A 273 40.53 -1.71 -1.50
C GLY A 273 39.84 -0.88 -0.43
N ARG A 274 40.57 -0.29 0.53
CA ARG A 274 40.01 0.55 1.61
C ARG A 274 40.68 1.93 1.64
N PRO A 275 40.27 2.87 0.78
CA PRO A 275 40.93 4.18 0.65
C PRO A 275 40.94 5.01 1.93
N GLU A 276 39.97 4.80 2.83
CA GLU A 276 39.89 5.44 4.13
C GLU A 276 41.07 5.11 5.06
N THR A 277 41.80 4.02 4.78
CA THR A 277 42.94 3.58 5.60
C THR A 277 44.23 4.35 5.35
N ALA A 278 44.25 5.28 4.40
CA ALA A 278 45.44 6.09 4.11
C ALA A 278 45.92 6.91 5.33
N PRO A 279 47.24 7.11 5.50
CA PRO A 279 47.81 7.91 6.58
C PRO A 279 47.28 9.35 6.64
N ALA A 280 46.97 9.97 5.50
CA ALA A 280 46.44 11.33 5.42
C ALA A 280 45.15 11.53 6.22
N TYR A 281 44.35 10.47 6.41
CA TYR A 281 43.10 10.53 7.16
C TYR A 281 43.23 10.08 8.62
N ALA A 282 44.44 9.75 9.10
CA ALA A 282 44.64 9.18 10.43
C ALA A 282 44.08 10.07 11.55
N GLN A 283 44.27 11.39 11.44
CA GLN A 283 43.78 12.38 12.41
C GLN A 283 42.24 12.48 12.45
N LEU A 284 41.56 12.15 11.34
CA LEU A 284 40.10 12.16 11.24
C LEU A 284 39.47 10.84 11.72
N ARG A 285 40.23 9.74 11.69
CA ARG A 285 39.80 8.39 12.06
C ARG A 285 39.91 8.13 13.57
N GLN A 286 39.19 8.91 14.36
CA GLN A 286 39.08 8.68 15.80
C GLN A 286 38.05 7.58 16.08
N ILE A 287 38.44 6.56 16.85
CA ILE A 287 37.54 5.48 17.28
C ILE A 287 36.54 6.08 18.28
N ARG A 288 35.27 6.20 17.88
CA ARG A 288 34.19 6.72 18.75
C ARG A 288 33.56 5.65 19.63
N SER A 289 33.58 4.41 19.17
CA SER A 289 32.99 3.27 19.87
C SER A 289 33.76 2.02 19.47
N MET A 290 33.99 1.12 20.43
CA MET A 290 34.55 -0.19 20.16
C MET A 290 33.44 -1.23 19.96
N PRO A 291 33.67 -2.31 19.20
CA PRO A 291 32.70 -3.37 19.04
C PRO A 291 32.57 -4.16 20.34
N THR A 292 31.40 -4.07 20.97
CA THR A 292 31.00 -4.89 22.12
C THR A 292 29.92 -5.87 21.69
N VAL A 293 30.04 -7.13 22.11
CA VAL A 293 29.04 -8.17 21.81
C VAL A 293 27.84 -7.98 22.73
N ILE A 294 26.68 -7.65 22.17
CA ILE A 294 25.45 -7.41 22.94
C ILE A 294 24.53 -8.63 23.02
N GLY A 295 24.76 -9.62 22.16
CA GLY A 295 23.97 -10.85 22.09
C GLY A 295 24.25 -11.62 20.80
N GLY A 296 23.59 -12.75 20.63
CA GLY A 296 23.68 -13.52 19.39
C GLY A 296 22.44 -14.37 19.15
N ALA A 297 22.28 -14.80 17.90
CA ALA A 297 21.20 -15.65 17.46
C ALA A 297 21.77 -17.04 17.17
N CYS A 298 21.37 -18.03 17.98
CA CYS A 298 21.75 -19.42 17.79
C CYS A 298 20.61 -20.26 17.21
N THR A 299 20.96 -21.12 16.26
CA THR A 299 20.18 -22.24 15.76
C THR A 299 20.88 -23.56 16.12
N SER A 300 20.26 -24.71 15.82
CA SER A 300 20.86 -26.03 16.06
C SER A 300 22.18 -26.24 15.30
N THR A 301 22.39 -25.55 14.17
CA THR A 301 23.55 -25.74 13.29
C THR A 301 24.48 -24.53 13.21
N ARG A 302 24.02 -23.33 13.55
CA ARG A 302 24.84 -22.09 13.50
C ARG A 302 24.45 -21.07 14.57
N CYS A 303 25.42 -20.39 15.15
CA CYS A 303 25.27 -19.26 16.03
C CYS A 303 26.10 -18.08 15.52
N THR A 304 25.55 -16.88 15.62
CA THR A 304 26.20 -15.65 15.17
C THR A 304 25.95 -14.54 16.18
N CYS A 305 27.02 -13.88 16.58
CA CYS A 305 27.03 -12.85 17.61
C CYS A 305 27.11 -11.47 16.97
N TYR A 306 26.43 -10.51 17.57
CA TYR A 306 26.26 -9.17 17.00
C TYR A 306 26.85 -8.11 17.92
N THR A 307 27.45 -7.09 17.31
CA THR A 307 27.94 -5.91 18.01
C THR A 307 26.79 -4.97 18.39
N ALA A 308 27.05 -3.98 19.23
CA ALA A 308 26.10 -2.91 19.54
C ALA A 308 25.54 -2.16 18.30
N GLN A 309 26.21 -2.23 17.15
CA GLN A 309 25.76 -1.64 15.88
C GLN A 309 25.00 -2.62 14.99
N GLY A 310 24.73 -3.85 15.45
CA GLY A 310 24.03 -4.89 14.70
C GLY A 310 24.86 -5.56 13.62
N THR A 311 26.19 -5.39 13.63
CA THR A 311 27.11 -6.07 12.69
C THR A 311 27.61 -7.38 13.27
N ASP A 312 28.11 -8.27 12.41
CA ASP A 312 28.80 -9.49 12.85
C ASP A 312 29.98 -9.11 13.77
N ALA A 313 30.02 -9.73 14.95
CA ALA A 313 31.06 -9.52 15.94
C ALA A 313 32.36 -10.29 15.63
N GLY A 314 32.36 -11.15 14.60
CA GLY A 314 33.55 -11.86 14.15
C GLY A 314 33.95 -13.06 15.02
N LEU A 315 33.04 -13.55 15.87
CA LEU A 315 33.23 -14.79 16.63
C LEU A 315 32.81 -15.99 15.77
N ASP A 316 33.52 -17.11 15.91
CA ASP A 316 33.08 -18.37 15.31
C ASP A 316 31.84 -18.95 16.02
N ASP A 317 31.26 -20.02 15.45
CA ASP A 317 30.04 -20.64 15.98
C ASP A 317 30.18 -21.07 17.45
N MET A 318 31.30 -21.70 17.81
CA MET A 318 31.53 -22.24 19.15
C MET A 318 31.78 -21.13 20.16
N GLN A 319 32.60 -20.15 19.78
CA GLN A 319 32.91 -18.97 20.57
C GLN A 319 31.64 -18.15 20.84
N CYS A 320 30.78 -17.97 19.83
CA CYS A 320 29.53 -17.25 20.01
C CYS A 320 28.56 -17.97 20.96
N ARG A 321 28.45 -19.30 20.85
CA ARG A 321 27.62 -20.10 21.78
C ARG A 321 28.12 -19.99 23.21
N GLU A 322 29.42 -20.07 23.43
CA GLU A 322 30.01 -19.95 24.76
C GLU A 322 29.83 -18.53 25.33
N TRP A 323 30.01 -17.50 24.50
CA TRP A 323 29.79 -16.11 24.89
C TRP A 323 28.34 -15.86 25.35
N ILE A 324 27.35 -16.40 24.64
CA ILE A 324 25.94 -16.26 25.02
C ILE A 324 25.63 -17.04 26.29
N ARG A 325 26.21 -18.23 26.44
CA ARG A 325 26.02 -19.08 27.62
C ARG A 325 26.63 -18.46 28.88
N LYS A 326 27.79 -17.81 28.74
CA LYS A 326 28.55 -17.21 29.84
C LYS A 326 29.09 -15.84 29.41
N PRO A 327 28.23 -14.81 29.35
CA PRO A 327 28.68 -13.49 28.93
C PRO A 327 29.68 -12.95 29.94
N PRO A 328 30.86 -12.48 29.50
CA PRO A 328 31.82 -11.83 30.38
C PRO A 328 31.25 -10.50 30.89
N PHE A 329 31.71 -10.07 32.06
CA PHE A 329 31.37 -8.75 32.59
C PHE A 329 31.85 -7.66 31.63
N ASP A 330 30.95 -6.72 31.27
CA ASP A 330 31.26 -5.58 30.43
C ASP A 330 31.54 -4.35 31.33
N PRO A 331 32.81 -3.93 31.49
CA PRO A 331 33.16 -2.82 32.37
C PRO A 331 32.78 -1.44 31.80
N TYR A 332 32.26 -1.38 30.58
CA TYR A 332 31.90 -0.14 29.89
C TYR A 332 30.39 0.15 29.91
N ARG A 333 29.60 -0.75 30.51
CA ARG A 333 28.14 -0.62 30.59
C ARG A 333 27.71 -0.38 32.03
N GLU A 334 26.93 0.67 32.27
CA GLU A 334 26.29 0.90 33.55
C GLU A 334 25.21 -0.17 33.81
N PRO A 335 25.12 -0.75 35.02
CA PRO A 335 24.03 -1.65 35.38
C PRO A 335 22.69 -0.91 35.28
N GLN A 336 21.80 -1.33 34.38
CA GLN A 336 20.45 -0.78 34.31
C GLN A 336 19.67 -1.24 35.55
N ALA A 337 19.18 -0.29 36.35
CA ALA A 337 18.28 -0.56 37.46
C ALA A 337 17.04 -1.33 36.95
N ALA A 338 16.69 -2.41 37.64
CA ALA A 338 15.54 -3.24 37.30
C ALA A 338 14.27 -2.37 37.26
N GLN A 339 13.65 -2.24 36.08
CA GLN A 339 12.36 -1.58 35.94
C GLN A 339 11.30 -2.46 36.62
N GLU A 340 10.69 -1.94 37.68
CA GLU A 340 9.56 -2.60 38.35
C GLU A 340 8.39 -2.81 37.37
N PRO A 341 7.69 -3.95 37.44
CA PRO A 341 6.54 -4.21 36.58
C PRO A 341 5.40 -3.24 36.93
N ILE A 342 4.93 -2.52 35.90
CA ILE A 342 3.75 -1.65 35.95
C ILE A 342 2.54 -2.50 36.38
N SER A 343 2.16 -2.40 37.65
CA SER A 343 0.96 -3.07 38.17
C SER A 343 -0.28 -2.26 37.82
N ALA A 344 -1.26 -2.95 37.25
CA ALA A 344 -2.53 -2.42 36.78
C ALA A 344 -3.37 -1.82 37.91
N GLN A 345 -3.72 -0.53 37.79
CA GLN A 345 -4.81 0.10 38.54
C GLN A 345 -6.05 0.17 37.66
N LEU A 346 -6.95 -0.81 37.79
CA LEU A 346 -8.36 -0.66 37.47
C LEU A 346 -9.15 -0.79 38.78
N ALA A 347 -9.64 0.34 39.30
CA ALA A 347 -10.71 0.38 40.29
C ALA A 347 -11.98 0.91 39.59
N PRO A 348 -13.15 0.26 39.76
CA PRO A 348 -14.39 0.71 39.15
C PRO A 348 -14.98 1.92 39.89
N ALA A 349 -15.35 2.95 39.13
CA ALA A 349 -16.02 4.14 39.62
C ALA A 349 -17.45 3.80 40.11
N THR A 350 -17.73 4.14 41.36
CA THR A 350 -19.04 4.07 42.00
C THR A 350 -20.01 5.10 41.41
N ALA A 351 -21.23 4.64 41.13
CA ALA A 351 -22.35 5.43 40.65
C ALA A 351 -22.82 6.46 41.70
N GLN A 352 -23.05 7.71 41.27
CA GLN A 352 -23.76 8.73 42.05
C GLN A 352 -25.24 8.75 41.67
N PRO A 353 -26.16 9.02 42.62
CA PRO A 353 -27.58 9.09 42.35
C PRO A 353 -28.00 10.43 41.72
N GLU A 354 -28.85 10.32 40.71
CA GLU A 354 -29.44 11.41 39.92
C GLU A 354 -30.45 12.21 40.76
N LYS A 355 -30.25 13.53 40.83
CA LYS A 355 -31.17 14.49 41.46
C LYS A 355 -32.32 14.81 40.51
N THR A 356 -33.54 14.57 40.99
CA THR A 356 -34.81 14.96 40.38
C THR A 356 -34.95 16.48 40.26
N ALA A 357 -35.31 16.96 39.05
CA ALA A 357 -35.67 18.35 38.77
C ALA A 357 -37.20 18.55 38.83
N PRO A 358 -37.71 19.74 39.21
CA PRO A 358 -39.13 19.97 39.46
C PRO A 358 -39.93 20.36 38.21
N LYS A 359 -41.21 19.99 38.25
CA LYS A 359 -42.27 20.25 37.26
C LYS A 359 -42.63 21.75 37.19
N PRO A 360 -42.77 22.38 36.00
CA PRO A 360 -43.30 23.73 35.91
C PRO A 360 -44.84 23.75 35.93
N ALA A 361 -45.36 24.81 36.54
CA ALA A 361 -46.75 25.07 36.85
C ALA A 361 -47.60 25.45 35.63
N GLU A 362 -48.88 25.09 35.69
CA GLU A 362 -49.96 25.63 34.87
C GLU A 362 -50.20 27.12 35.17
N GLY A 363 -50.51 27.90 34.13
CA GLY A 363 -50.89 29.30 34.28
C GLY A 363 -51.33 29.96 32.98
N VAL A 364 -52.66 29.97 32.81
CA VAL A 364 -53.55 30.85 31.99
C VAL A 364 -53.59 30.63 30.48
#